data_AF-A0A6G3LNZ7-F1
#
_entry.id   AF-A0A6G3LNZ7-F1
#
_cell.length_a   1.000
_cell.length_b   1.000
_cell.length_c   1.000
_cell.angle_alpha   90.00
_cell.angle_beta   90.00
_cell.angle_gamma   90.00
#
_symmetry.space_group_name_H-M   'P 1'
#
loop_
_entity.id
_entity.type
_entity.pdbx_description
1 polymer ?
#
loop_
_entity_poly.entity_id
_entity_poly.type
_entity_poly.pdbx_seq_one_letter_code
_entity_poly.pdbx_strand_id
1 'polypeptide(L)'
;MQRLGCTGCVYFKPHVYVPYIGFCNVYRTDVIDRAAPCESFKPVSLEDLAKHLEENGWLYCINCRKIITTREELEKHFQEHVIAKEVVIDTSVGEEAGGD
;
A
#
# COMPACT_ATOMS: atom_id res chain seq x y z
N MET A 1 -1.95 11.23 13.33
CA MET A 1 -3.39 11.07 13.07
C MET A 1 -3.64 9.65 12.59
N GLN A 2 -4.62 8.91 13.15
CA GLN A 2 -4.98 7.61 12.60
C GLN A 2 -5.68 7.82 11.26
N ARG A 3 -5.16 7.23 10.18
CA ARG A 3 -5.84 7.24 8.88
C ARG A 3 -6.96 6.21 8.91
N LEU A 4 -8.19 6.68 8.77
CA LEU A 4 -9.40 5.86 8.84
C LEU A 4 -9.93 5.46 7.44
N GLY A 5 -9.10 5.61 6.40
CA GLY A 5 -9.42 5.24 5.01
C GLY A 5 -8.68 4.00 4.52
N CYS A 6 -8.82 3.66 3.24
CA CYS A 6 -8.15 2.51 2.62
C CYS A 6 -6.62 2.61 2.74
N THR A 7 -6.06 3.81 2.58
CA THR A 7 -4.63 4.12 2.74
C THR A 7 -4.09 3.84 4.15
N GLY A 8 -4.97 3.70 5.14
CA GLY A 8 -4.63 3.30 6.51
C GLY A 8 -4.83 1.80 6.78
N CYS A 9 -5.29 1.02 5.81
CA CYS A 9 -5.67 -0.38 5.98
C CYS A 9 -4.58 -1.34 5.50
N VAL A 10 -4.29 -2.40 6.27
CA VAL A 10 -3.28 -3.43 5.92
C VAL A 10 -3.61 -4.20 4.64
N TYR A 11 -4.88 -4.19 4.22
CA TYR A 11 -5.35 -4.93 3.05
C TYR A 11 -5.32 -4.11 1.75
N PHE A 12 -4.99 -2.82 1.84
CA PHE A 12 -4.96 -1.93 0.70
C PHE A 12 -3.58 -1.95 0.03
N LYS A 13 -3.56 -2.24 -1.27
CA LYS A 13 -2.39 -2.18 -2.12
C LYS A 13 -2.53 -0.97 -3.04
N PRO A 14 -1.90 0.17 -2.72
CA PRO A 14 -2.04 1.38 -3.51
C PRO A 14 -1.43 1.21 -4.91
N HIS A 15 -2.01 1.89 -5.89
CA HIS A 15 -1.45 2.00 -7.22
C HIS A 15 -0.26 2.98 -7.23
N VAL A 16 0.84 2.63 -7.93
CA VAL A 16 2.08 3.43 -7.85
C VAL A 16 1.94 4.83 -8.43
N TYR A 17 1.13 4.99 -9.47
CA TYR A 17 0.94 6.27 -10.16
C TYR A 17 -0.25 7.07 -9.61
N VAL A 18 -1.23 6.38 -9.03
CA VAL A 18 -2.52 6.96 -8.62
C VAL A 18 -2.82 6.53 -7.19
N PRO A 19 -2.22 7.19 -6.17
CA PRO A 19 -2.13 6.65 -4.81
C PRO A 19 -3.46 6.62 -4.04
N TYR A 20 -4.48 7.34 -4.51
CA TYR A 20 -5.84 7.31 -3.96
C TYR A 20 -6.69 6.18 -4.56
N ILE A 21 -6.17 5.45 -5.55
CA ILE A 21 -6.76 4.23 -6.09
C ILE A 21 -5.82 3.06 -5.74
N GLY A 22 -6.38 1.91 -5.46
CA GLY A 22 -5.61 0.70 -5.26
C GLY A 22 -6.50 -0.51 -5.17
N PHE A 23 -5.90 -1.65 -4.85
CA PHE A 23 -6.60 -2.92 -4.77
C PHE A 23 -6.88 -3.28 -3.31
N CYS A 24 -8.10 -3.71 -2.99
CA CYS A 24 -8.44 -4.26 -1.68
C CYS A 24 -8.33 -5.79 -1.72
N ASN A 25 -7.42 -6.35 -0.93
CA ASN A 25 -7.19 -7.80 -0.93
C ASN A 25 -8.34 -8.62 -0.31
N VAL A 26 -9.20 -8.01 0.51
CA VAL A 26 -10.37 -8.68 1.11
C VAL A 26 -11.49 -8.84 0.08
N TYR A 27 -11.87 -7.76 -0.59
CA TYR A 27 -12.96 -7.75 -1.57
C TYR A 27 -12.51 -8.12 -3.00
N ARG A 28 -11.19 -8.26 -3.21
CA ARG A 28 -10.57 -8.59 -4.49
C ARG A 28 -11.01 -7.68 -5.64
N THR A 29 -11.08 -6.38 -5.37
CA THR A 29 -11.51 -5.36 -6.32
C THR A 29 -10.70 -4.08 -6.12
N ASP A 30 -10.62 -3.27 -7.18
CA ASP A 30 -10.15 -1.91 -7.10
C ASP A 30 -11.08 -1.06 -6.23
N VAL A 31 -10.47 -0.24 -5.39
CA VAL A 31 -11.14 0.68 -4.47
C VAL A 31 -10.47 2.04 -4.53
N ILE A 32 -11.28 3.07 -4.38
CA ILE A 32 -10.82 4.44 -4.14
C ILE A 32 -10.76 4.64 -2.63
N ASP A 33 -9.71 5.31 -2.16
CA ASP A 33 -9.58 5.69 -0.75
C ASP A 33 -10.82 6.45 -0.28
N ARG A 34 -11.46 5.92 0.76
CA ARG A 34 -12.69 6.49 1.34
C ARG A 34 -12.33 7.24 2.62
N ALA A 35 -13.10 8.29 2.93
CA ALA A 35 -12.95 9.03 4.18
C ALA A 35 -13.31 8.22 5.44
N ALA A 36 -14.08 7.13 5.29
CA ALA A 36 -14.55 6.29 6.39
C ALA A 36 -14.13 4.82 6.22
N PRO A 37 -13.85 4.11 7.32
CA PRO A 37 -13.42 2.72 7.29
C PRO A 37 -14.59 1.81 6.92
N CYS A 38 -14.31 0.71 6.21
CA CYS A 38 -15.29 -0.35 5.98
C CYS A 38 -15.30 -1.35 7.16
N GLU A 39 -16.26 -2.28 7.18
CA GLU A 39 -16.37 -3.33 8.20
C GLU A 39 -15.12 -4.21 8.33
N SER A 40 -14.36 -4.37 7.24
CA SER A 40 -13.12 -5.16 7.18
C SER A 40 -11.87 -4.32 7.41
N PHE A 41 -12.00 -3.05 7.80
CA PHE A 41 -10.87 -2.17 8.04
C PHE A 41 -9.99 -2.70 9.17
N LYS A 42 -8.69 -2.85 8.87
CA LYS A 42 -7.68 -3.20 9.87
C LYS A 42 -6.53 -2.21 9.75
N PRO A 43 -6.29 -1.37 10.78
CA PRO A 43 -5.29 -0.32 10.70
C PRO A 43 -3.89 -0.91 10.55
N VAL A 44 -3.06 -0.23 9.76
CA VAL A 44 -1.62 -0.52 9.69
C VAL A 44 -0.94 -0.09 10.98
N SER A 45 -0.10 -0.97 11.51
CA SER A 45 0.71 -0.71 12.70
C SER A 45 2.19 -0.67 12.33
N LEU A 46 2.99 0.10 13.07
CA LEU A 46 4.43 0.17 12.89
C LEU A 46 5.09 -1.22 13.01
N GLU A 47 4.64 -2.04 13.97
CA GLU A 47 5.14 -3.40 14.19
C GLU A 47 4.89 -4.32 13.00
N ASP A 48 3.73 -4.18 12.37
CA ASP A 48 3.32 -4.98 11.21
C ASP A 48 4.13 -4.60 9.96
N LEU A 49 4.47 -3.33 9.79
CA LEU A 49 5.39 -2.86 8.75
C LEU A 49 6.83 -3.27 9.04
N ALA A 50 7.29 -3.13 10.28
CA ALA A 50 8.65 -3.50 10.69
C ALA A 50 8.91 -4.99 10.45
N LYS A 51 7.96 -5.84 10.84
CA LYS A 51 8.04 -7.28 10.56
C LYS A 51 8.13 -7.56 9.06
N HIS A 52 7.27 -6.92 8.26
CA HIS A 52 7.32 -7.10 6.80
C HIS A 52 8.66 -6.65 6.21
N LEU A 53 9.21 -5.53 6.70
CA LEU A 53 10.52 -5.02 6.30
C LEU A 53 11.64 -6.01 6.62
N GLU A 54 11.60 -6.65 7.80
CA GLU A 54 12.57 -7.68 8.19
C GLU A 54 12.45 -8.94 7.33
N GLU A 55 11.22 -9.33 6.96
CA GLU A 55 10.95 -10.54 6.16
C GLU A 55 11.23 -10.36 4.66
N ASN A 56 10.94 -9.18 4.10
CA ASN A 56 10.98 -8.94 2.65
C ASN A 56 12.10 -7.98 2.23
N GLY A 57 12.70 -7.25 3.18
CA GLY A 57 13.80 -6.33 2.94
C GLY A 57 13.38 -4.93 2.43
N TRP A 58 12.09 -4.71 2.18
CA TRP A 58 11.61 -3.41 1.68
C TRP A 58 10.16 -3.10 2.05
N LEU A 59 9.83 -1.81 2.00
CA LEU A 59 8.50 -1.22 2.04
C LEU A 59 8.44 -0.08 1.02
N TYR A 60 7.25 0.36 0.63
CA TYR A 60 7.10 1.49 -0.29
C TYR A 60 6.42 2.67 0.37
N CYS A 61 7.07 3.83 0.33
CA CYS A 61 6.47 5.08 0.74
C CYS A 61 5.77 5.76 -0.45
N ILE A 62 4.45 5.86 -0.38
CA ILE A 62 3.62 6.41 -1.45
C ILE A 62 3.80 7.91 -1.61
N ASN A 63 3.85 8.66 -0.50
CA ASN A 63 4.06 10.10 -0.51
C ASN A 63 5.38 10.47 -1.15
N CYS A 64 6.42 9.72 -0.84
CA CYS A 64 7.76 10.00 -1.32
C CYS A 64 8.10 9.32 -2.66
N ARG A 65 7.34 8.29 -3.06
CA ARG A 65 7.62 7.42 -4.20
C ARG A 65 9.01 6.76 -4.15
N LYS A 66 9.39 6.27 -2.96
CA LYS A 66 10.68 5.62 -2.72
C LYS A 66 10.54 4.42 -1.80
N ILE A 67 11.47 3.50 -1.97
CA ILE A 67 11.60 2.29 -1.16
C ILE A 67 12.20 2.66 0.20
N ILE A 68 11.63 2.13 1.27
CA ILE A 68 12.17 2.15 2.62
C ILE A 68 12.80 0.78 2.88
N THR A 69 14.07 0.75 3.24
CA THR A 69 14.83 -0.50 3.52
C THR A 69 15.34 -0.58 4.95
N THR A 70 15.16 0.47 5.76
CA THR A 70 15.66 0.53 7.13
C THR A 70 14.56 0.88 8.13
N ARG A 71 14.70 0.38 9.35
CA ARG A 71 13.74 0.64 10.43
C ARG A 71 13.69 2.12 10.82
N GLU A 72 14.84 2.79 10.85
CA GLU A 72 14.90 4.21 11.18
C GLU A 72 14.08 5.06 10.18
N GLU A 73 14.20 4.78 8.88
CA GLU A 73 13.43 5.50 7.85
C GLU A 73 11.93 5.16 7.93
N LEU A 74 11.59 3.91 8.24
CA LEU A 74 10.22 3.49 8.51
C LEU A 74 9.61 4.31 9.66
N GLU A 75 10.29 4.44 10.79
CA GLU A 75 9.79 5.16 11.97
C GLU A 75 9.54 6.65 11.69
N LYS A 76 10.43 7.30 10.91
CA LYS A 76 10.22 8.69 10.47
C LYS A 76 9.01 8.80 9.53
N HIS A 77 8.92 7.93 8.54
CA HIS A 77 7.86 7.98 7.54
C HIS A 77 6.49 7.59 8.10
N PHE A 78 6.42 6.70 9.09
CA PHE A 78 5.15 6.18 9.60
C PHE A 78 4.28 7.26 10.24
N GLN A 79 4.88 8.34 10.74
CA GLN A 79 4.15 9.43 11.40
C GLN A 79 3.30 10.26 10.41
N GLU A 80 3.78 10.42 9.18
CA GLU A 80 3.22 11.39 8.23
C GLU A 80 2.89 10.80 6.86
N HIS A 81 3.47 9.67 6.46
CA HIS A 81 3.38 9.12 5.11
C HIS A 81 2.57 7.82 5.06
N VAL A 82 2.02 7.52 3.88
CA VAL A 82 1.39 6.25 3.56
C VAL A 82 2.50 5.29 3.17
N ILE A 83 2.61 4.21 3.94
CA ILE A 83 3.58 3.14 3.71
C ILE A 83 2.80 1.89 3.37
N ALA A 84 3.17 1.26 2.26
CA ALA A 84 2.56 0.05 1.78
C ALA A 84 3.59 -1.07 1.72
N LYS A 85 3.14 -2.28 2.07
CA LYS A 85 3.93 -3.51 1.94
C LYS A 85 4.05 -3.96 0.49
N GLU A 86 3.00 -3.72 -0.28
CA GLU A 86 2.88 -4.11 -1.67
C GLU A 86 2.20 -2.98 -2.42
N VAL A 87 2.53 -2.85 -3.70
CA VAL A 87 1.95 -1.83 -4.57
C VAL A 87 1.45 -2.47 -5.86
N VAL A 88 0.38 -1.92 -6.42
CA VAL A 88 -0.12 -2.31 -7.73
C VAL A 88 0.61 -1.48 -8.77
N ILE A 89 1.36 -2.14 -9.64
CA ILE A 89 1.92 -1.54 -10.84
C ILE A 89 1.00 -1.95 -11.98
N ASP A 90 0.32 -0.99 -12.60
CA ASP A 90 -0.37 -1.27 -13.86
C ASP A 90 0.69 -1.64 -14.91
N THR A 91 0.81 -2.92 -15.18
CA THR A 91 1.53 -3.43 -16.35
C THR A 91 0.55 -3.57 -17.50
N SER A 92 -0.09 -2.48 -17.94
CA SER A 92 -0.60 -2.41 -19.31
C SER A 92 0.57 -2.17 -20.28
N VAL A 93 1.53 -3.10 -20.29
CA VAL A 93 2.37 -3.45 -21.44
C VAL A 93 2.44 -4.96 -21.42
N GLY A 94 1.38 -5.53 -21.98
CA GLY A 94 1.24 -6.91 -22.39
C GLY A 94 0.34 -6.83 -23.60
N GLU A 95 0.95 -6.50 -24.72
CA GLU A 95 0.34 -6.55 -26.04
C GLU A 95 -0.48 -7.85 -26.16
N GLU A 96 -1.73 -7.73 -26.58
CA GLU A 96 -2.49 -8.83 -27.16
C GLU A 96 -1.82 -9.23 -28.48
N ALA A 97 -0.73 -9.97 -28.37
CA ALA A 97 -0.05 -10.64 -29.45
C ALA A 97 0.00 -12.14 -29.14
N GLY A 98 -1.03 -12.85 -29.59
CA GLY A 98 -0.98 -14.30 -29.80
C GLY A 98 -2.18 -15.08 -29.29
N GLY A 99 -3.10 -15.41 -30.20
CA GLY A 99 -3.91 -16.62 -30.09
C GLY A 99 -5.38 -16.51 -30.52
N ASP A 100 -5.66 -16.30 -31.81
CA ASP A 100 -6.14 -17.35 -32.74
C ASP A 100 -5.95 -16.87 -34.19
#